data_AF-A0A229NWD1-F1
#
_entry.id   AF-A0A229NWD1-F1
#
_cell.length_a   1.000
_cell.length_b   1.000
_cell.length_c   1.000
_cell.angle_alpha   90.00
_cell.angle_beta   90.00
_cell.angle_gamma   90.00
#
_symmetry.space_group_name_H-M   'P 1'
#
loop_
_entity.id
_entity.type
_entity.pdbx_description
1 polymer ?
#
loop_
_entity_poly.entity_id
_entity_poly.type
_entity_poly.pdbx_seq_one_letter_code
_entity_poly.pdbx_strand_id
1 'polypeptide(L)'
;MPDRAGCCAVCLAGGAEGEWLEFSEQRLADLQQTLENMGLKRGQIFIEWMKTQNQYLQWETGFEPSKLRKYNRSDIIYVNFGFNPGSEIGGLHYAVVMDDNEKSNPVVNVIPLGSLELGQTKDILHKHEIYIGVISGMNGKEAFAIPNQFQPISKLRIYRPRKGSDLVVKLPAQFMDMIDEKIIGLFTRKFSKAITQLEAAKNTAAAGRENIVQSSEQSI
;
A
#
# COMPACT_ATOMS: atom_id res chain seq x y z
N MET A 1 56.48 14.98 48.80
CA MET A 1 55.13 15.57 48.78
C MET A 1 54.61 15.54 47.34
N PRO A 2 53.32 15.23 47.12
CA PRO A 2 52.83 14.66 45.87
C PRO A 2 52.10 15.70 44.99
N ASP A 3 52.11 15.49 43.67
CA ASP A 3 51.14 16.10 42.75
C ASP A 3 50.77 15.04 41.70
N ARG A 4 49.68 14.30 41.95
CA ARG A 4 48.31 14.44 41.42
C ARG A 4 48.13 13.96 39.96
N ALA A 5 47.41 12.84 39.89
CA ALA A 5 46.30 12.59 38.97
C ALA A 5 46.57 12.70 37.46
N GLY A 6 47.15 11.64 36.90
CA GLY A 6 46.84 11.21 35.53
C GLY A 6 45.46 10.57 35.50
N CYS A 7 44.43 11.40 35.39
CA CYS A 7 43.02 11.01 35.41
C CYS A 7 42.68 10.11 34.20
N CYS A 8 41.90 9.08 34.49
CA CYS A 8 41.39 8.04 33.62
C CYS A 8 40.63 8.62 32.41
N ALA A 9 41.07 8.33 31.19
CA ALA A 9 40.37 8.66 29.95
C ALA A 9 39.30 7.61 29.58
N VAL A 10 38.66 6.96 30.57
CA VAL A 10 37.65 5.89 30.35
C VAL A 10 36.25 6.27 30.88
N CYS A 11 36.03 7.51 31.35
CA CYS A 11 34.77 7.84 32.05
C CYS A 11 33.75 8.68 31.26
N LEU A 12 33.95 8.98 29.97
CA LEU A 12 33.00 9.83 29.21
C LEU A 12 32.15 9.10 28.17
N ALA A 13 32.43 7.81 27.87
CA ALA A 13 31.61 7.01 26.96
C ALA A 13 30.47 6.23 27.67
N GLY A 14 30.59 5.98 28.98
CA GLY A 14 29.65 5.12 29.72
C GLY A 14 28.30 5.77 30.09
N GLY A 15 28.15 7.09 29.96
CA GLY A 15 26.91 7.78 30.31
C GLY A 15 25.81 7.63 29.27
N ALA A 16 26.12 7.90 28.00
CA ALA A 16 25.13 7.89 26.92
C ALA A 16 24.69 6.47 26.51
N GLU A 17 25.62 5.50 26.51
CA GLU A 17 25.27 4.10 26.25
C GLU A 17 24.42 3.50 27.36
N GLY A 18 24.72 3.84 28.62
CA GLY A 18 23.92 3.41 29.79
C GLY A 18 22.52 4.00 29.79
N GLU A 19 22.39 5.31 29.52
CA GLU A 19 21.09 5.99 29.39
C GLU A 19 20.25 5.43 28.23
N TRP A 20 20.88 5.11 27.10
CA TRP A 20 20.21 4.50 25.96
C TRP A 20 19.70 3.08 26.26
N LEU A 21 20.50 2.28 26.98
CA LEU A 21 20.10 0.92 27.37
C LEU A 21 18.90 0.95 28.31
N GLU A 22 18.95 1.77 29.37
CA GLU A 22 17.84 1.92 30.32
C GLU A 22 16.56 2.40 29.62
N PHE A 23 16.68 3.40 28.74
CA PHE A 23 15.55 3.89 27.96
C PHE A 23 14.97 2.80 27.05
N SER A 24 15.82 1.99 26.40
CA SER A 24 15.39 0.91 25.51
C SER A 24 14.66 -0.20 26.28
N GLU A 25 15.19 -0.61 27.42
CA GLU A 25 14.55 -1.59 28.30
C GLU A 25 13.17 -1.11 28.77
N GLN A 26 13.04 0.18 29.13
CA GLN A 26 11.75 0.77 29.49
C GLN A 26 10.75 0.70 28.34
N ARG A 27 11.15 1.03 27.10
CA ARG A 27 10.25 0.95 25.93
C ARG A 27 9.83 -0.48 25.62
N LEU A 28 10.72 -1.45 25.82
CA LEU A 28 10.42 -2.87 25.63
C LEU A 28 9.44 -3.38 26.69
N ALA A 29 9.57 -2.94 27.95
CA ALA A 29 8.62 -3.25 29.01
C ALA A 29 7.23 -2.68 28.73
N ASP A 30 7.12 -1.42 28.26
CA ASP A 30 5.85 -0.81 27.85
C ASP A 30 5.19 -1.61 26.71
N LEU A 31 5.99 -2.09 25.76
CA LEU A 31 5.52 -2.92 24.65
C LEU A 31 5.02 -4.28 25.12
N GLN A 32 5.74 -4.92 26.04
CA GLN A 32 5.32 -6.18 26.65
C GLN A 32 3.97 -6.01 27.37
N GLN A 33 3.83 -4.97 28.19
CA GLN A 33 2.57 -4.70 28.89
C GLN A 33 1.41 -4.47 27.91
N THR A 34 1.68 -3.78 26.79
CA THR A 34 0.69 -3.58 25.73
C THR A 34 0.26 -4.90 25.09
N LEU A 35 1.20 -5.82 24.87
CA LEU A 35 0.94 -7.14 24.30
C LEU A 35 0.15 -8.05 25.26
N GLU A 36 0.45 -8.02 26.54
CA GLU A 36 -0.27 -8.78 27.58
C GLU A 36 -1.72 -8.31 27.71
N ASN A 37 -1.95 -7.01 27.53
CA ASN A 37 -3.28 -6.42 27.50
C ASN A 37 -4.00 -6.60 26.15
N MET A 38 -3.29 -7.08 25.13
CA MET A 38 -3.84 -7.34 23.81
C MET A 38 -4.52 -8.71 23.78
N GLY A 39 -5.73 -8.81 23.23
CA GLY A 39 -6.41 -10.09 23.06
C GLY A 39 -5.57 -11.09 22.23
N LEU A 40 -5.57 -12.37 22.63
CA LEU A 40 -4.65 -13.42 22.13
C LEU A 40 -4.47 -13.42 20.60
N LYS A 41 -5.57 -13.42 19.85
CA LYS A 41 -5.53 -13.44 18.37
C LYS A 41 -4.81 -12.21 17.80
N ARG A 42 -5.09 -11.01 18.34
CA ARG A 42 -4.47 -9.77 17.88
C ARG A 42 -2.99 -9.73 18.28
N GLY A 43 -2.66 -10.21 19.48
CA GLY A 43 -1.28 -10.34 19.96
C GLY A 43 -0.43 -11.27 19.07
N GLN A 44 -0.96 -12.44 18.69
CA GLN A 44 -0.28 -13.36 17.77
C GLN A 44 0.03 -12.71 16.41
N ILE A 45 -0.93 -11.98 15.82
CA ILE A 45 -0.73 -11.26 14.56
C ILE A 45 0.35 -10.18 14.72
N PHE A 46 0.35 -9.46 15.85
CA PHE A 46 1.37 -8.46 16.14
C PHE A 46 2.78 -9.06 16.26
N ILE A 47 2.93 -10.20 16.94
CA ILE A 47 4.21 -10.88 17.10
C ILE A 47 4.76 -11.35 15.73
N GLU A 48 3.91 -11.96 14.89
CA GLU A 48 4.32 -12.35 13.53
C GLU A 48 4.67 -11.14 12.65
N TRP A 49 3.93 -10.04 12.80
CA TRP A 49 4.27 -8.78 12.15
C TRP A 49 5.63 -8.24 12.62
N MET A 50 5.90 -8.24 13.93
CA MET A 50 7.16 -7.76 14.50
C MET A 50 8.36 -8.57 13.97
N LYS A 51 8.22 -9.90 13.94
CA LYS A 51 9.20 -10.78 13.30
C LYS A 51 9.45 -10.39 11.84
N THR A 52 8.39 -10.14 11.09
CA THR A 52 8.48 -9.72 9.68
C THR A 52 9.12 -8.32 9.54
N GLN A 53 8.80 -7.36 10.41
CA GLN A 53 9.43 -6.04 10.38
C GLN A 53 10.92 -6.11 10.67
N ASN A 54 11.33 -6.91 11.66
CA ASN A 54 12.74 -7.13 11.95
C ASN A 54 13.49 -7.70 10.74
N GLN A 55 12.87 -8.63 10.01
CA GLN A 55 13.42 -9.14 8.76
C GLN A 55 13.56 -8.04 7.70
N TYR A 56 12.56 -7.18 7.54
CA TYR A 56 12.67 -6.05 6.60
C TYR A 56 13.82 -5.11 6.95
N LEU A 57 13.99 -4.74 8.22
CA LEU A 57 15.09 -3.88 8.66
C LEU A 57 16.46 -4.51 8.38
N GLN A 58 16.59 -5.83 8.57
CA GLN A 58 17.80 -6.57 8.22
C GLN A 58 18.05 -6.61 6.70
N TRP A 59 17.01 -6.91 5.92
CA TRP A 59 17.11 -7.06 4.45
C TRP A 59 17.23 -5.74 3.70
N GLU A 60 16.78 -4.63 4.30
CA GLU A 60 16.92 -3.29 3.73
C GLU A 60 18.40 -2.95 3.48
N THR A 61 19.29 -3.45 4.34
CA THR A 61 20.74 -3.37 4.14
C THR A 61 21.15 -4.27 2.97
N GLY A 62 21.30 -3.68 1.78
CA GLY A 62 21.64 -4.40 0.54
C GLY A 62 20.44 -4.74 -0.34
N PHE A 63 19.26 -4.19 -0.06
CA PHE A 63 18.11 -4.34 -0.95
C PHE A 63 18.33 -3.61 -2.28
N GLU A 64 18.26 -4.35 -3.38
CA GLU A 64 18.36 -3.80 -4.73
C GLU A 64 17.02 -3.94 -5.48
N PRO A 65 16.25 -2.85 -5.64
CA PRO A 65 14.96 -2.88 -6.32
C PRO A 65 15.04 -3.34 -7.79
N SER A 66 16.17 -3.06 -8.44
CA SER A 66 16.43 -3.41 -9.85
C SER A 66 16.49 -4.92 -10.11
N LYS A 67 16.73 -5.74 -9.06
CA LYS A 67 16.69 -7.20 -9.13
C LYS A 67 15.26 -7.76 -9.19
N LEU A 68 14.27 -7.00 -8.72
CA LEU A 68 12.86 -7.35 -8.87
C LEU A 68 12.38 -7.10 -10.30
N ARG A 69 11.24 -7.68 -10.69
CA ARG A 69 10.58 -7.30 -11.94
C ARG A 69 10.15 -5.82 -11.94
N LYS A 70 9.93 -5.27 -13.13
CA LYS A 70 9.24 -3.97 -13.26
C LYS A 70 7.76 -4.19 -12.93
N TYR A 71 7.21 -3.30 -12.11
CA TYR A 71 5.79 -3.26 -11.77
C TYR A 71 5.17 -2.13 -12.59
N ASN A 72 4.25 -2.47 -13.49
CA ASN A 72 3.59 -1.48 -14.32
C ASN A 72 2.22 -1.19 -13.74
N ARG A 73 1.70 -0.01 -14.07
CA ARG A 73 0.31 0.34 -13.79
C ARG A 73 -0.65 -0.79 -14.22
N SER A 74 -1.65 -1.03 -13.38
CA SER A 74 -2.62 -2.12 -13.49
C SER A 74 -2.12 -3.52 -13.12
N ASP A 75 -0.82 -3.73 -12.88
CA ASP A 75 -0.34 -5.00 -12.33
C ASP A 75 -0.95 -5.22 -10.93
N ILE A 76 -1.45 -6.43 -10.67
CA ILE A 76 -1.89 -6.85 -9.34
C ILE A 76 -0.73 -7.55 -8.63
N ILE A 77 -0.46 -7.10 -7.41
CA ILE A 77 0.63 -7.57 -6.56
C ILE A 77 0.10 -8.00 -5.20
N TYR A 78 0.77 -8.96 -4.56
CA TYR A 78 0.47 -9.45 -3.21
C TYR A 78 1.49 -8.86 -2.24
N VAL A 79 1.01 -8.11 -1.25
CA VAL A 79 1.81 -7.19 -0.43
C VAL A 79 1.44 -7.32 1.03
N ASN A 80 2.42 -7.12 1.91
CA ASN A 80 2.18 -6.94 3.34
C ASN A 80 2.08 -5.46 3.72
N PHE A 81 0.89 -5.01 4.09
CA PHE A 81 0.62 -3.64 4.55
C PHE A 81 1.04 -3.40 6.01
N GLY A 82 1.35 -4.45 6.76
CA GLY A 82 1.84 -4.37 8.14
C GLY A 82 0.73 -4.45 9.19
N PHE A 83 1.05 -4.21 10.46
CA PHE A 83 0.10 -4.15 11.54
C PHE A 83 -0.18 -2.68 11.85
N ASN A 84 -1.32 -2.18 11.37
CA ASN A 84 -1.66 -0.77 11.41
C ASN A 84 -2.76 -0.49 12.46
N PRO A 85 -2.79 0.73 13.04
CA PRO A 85 -3.81 1.11 14.01
C PRO A 85 -5.18 1.34 13.35
N GLY A 86 -6.24 1.22 14.16
CA GLY A 86 -7.59 1.58 13.73
C GLY A 86 -8.10 0.77 12.52
N SER A 87 -8.54 1.50 11.50
CA SER A 87 -9.17 0.95 10.28
C SER A 87 -8.27 1.05 9.04
N GLU A 88 -6.98 1.29 9.25
CA GLU A 88 -5.97 1.19 8.20
C GLU A 88 -5.84 -0.27 7.73
N ILE A 89 -5.67 -0.46 6.43
CA ILE A 89 -5.45 -1.75 5.82
C ILE A 89 -4.16 -2.33 6.40
N GLY A 90 -4.22 -3.57 6.86
CA GLY A 90 -3.09 -4.25 7.46
C GLY A 90 -3.04 -5.70 7.02
N GLY A 91 -1.92 -6.37 7.28
CA GLY A 91 -1.69 -7.75 6.89
C GLY A 91 -1.44 -7.92 5.41
N LEU A 92 -1.59 -9.15 4.94
CA LEU A 92 -1.32 -9.53 3.56
C LEU A 92 -2.57 -9.34 2.69
N HIS A 93 -2.45 -8.48 1.68
CA HIS A 93 -3.53 -8.20 0.74
C HIS A 93 -3.01 -8.13 -0.69
N TYR A 94 -3.92 -8.35 -1.64
CA TYR A 94 -3.67 -7.94 -3.01
C TYR A 94 -3.78 -6.43 -3.13
N ALA A 95 -3.08 -5.85 -4.10
CA ALA A 95 -3.11 -4.44 -4.42
C ALA A 95 -2.88 -4.24 -5.91
N VAL A 96 -3.47 -3.18 -6.48
CA VAL A 96 -3.23 -2.78 -7.86
C VAL A 96 -2.20 -1.66 -7.91
N VAL A 97 -1.23 -1.77 -8.80
CA VAL A 97 -0.20 -0.75 -9.03
C VAL A 97 -0.79 0.43 -9.79
N MET A 98 -0.54 1.64 -9.29
CA MET A 98 -1.12 2.88 -9.83
C MET A 98 -0.12 3.71 -10.62
N ASP A 99 1.18 3.49 -10.48
CA ASP A 99 2.21 4.24 -11.20
C ASP A 99 3.03 3.36 -12.15
N ASP A 100 3.55 3.98 -13.21
CA ASP A 100 4.53 3.35 -14.12
C ASP A 100 5.91 3.93 -13.85
N ASN A 101 6.47 3.57 -12.69
CA ASN A 101 7.79 4.04 -12.25
C ASN A 101 8.93 3.22 -12.86
N GLU A 102 10.14 3.79 -12.79
CA GLU A 102 11.35 3.06 -13.13
C GLU A 102 11.52 1.79 -12.27
N LYS A 103 12.12 0.76 -12.89
CA LYS A 103 12.37 -0.53 -12.25
C LYS A 103 13.23 -0.39 -10.98
N SER A 104 14.20 0.52 -11.00
CA SER A 104 15.14 0.86 -9.92
C SER A 104 14.50 1.57 -8.73
N ASN A 105 13.31 2.18 -8.89
CA ASN A 105 12.66 2.89 -7.79
C ASN A 105 12.34 1.91 -6.64
N PRO A 106 12.75 2.14 -5.38
CA PRO A 106 12.46 1.23 -4.26
C PRO A 106 10.99 1.21 -3.84
N VAL A 107 10.17 2.16 -4.30
CA VAL A 107 8.77 2.34 -3.92
C VAL A 107 7.84 2.15 -5.12
N VAL A 108 6.62 1.70 -4.85
CA VAL A 108 5.52 1.64 -5.82
C VAL A 108 4.24 2.17 -5.16
N ASN A 109 3.43 2.94 -5.90
CA ASN A 109 2.15 3.43 -5.41
C ASN A 109 1.05 2.42 -5.74
N VAL A 110 0.23 2.10 -4.75
CA VAL A 110 -0.77 1.04 -4.86
C VAL A 110 -2.12 1.41 -4.26
N ILE A 111 -3.16 0.75 -4.75
CA ILE A 111 -4.47 0.70 -4.11
C ILE A 111 -4.72 -0.72 -3.59
N PRO A 112 -4.99 -0.89 -2.29
CA PRO A 112 -5.35 -2.19 -1.73
C PRO A 112 -6.64 -2.75 -2.33
N LEU A 113 -6.68 -4.08 -2.47
CA LEU A 113 -7.85 -4.84 -2.86
C LEU A 113 -8.34 -5.67 -1.66
N GLY A 114 -9.64 -5.52 -1.37
CA GLY A 114 -10.38 -6.38 -0.46
C GLY A 114 -11.05 -7.54 -1.19
N SER A 115 -11.61 -8.48 -0.43
CA SER A 115 -12.45 -9.56 -0.97
C SER A 115 -13.72 -9.66 -0.14
N LEU A 116 -14.85 -9.90 -0.79
CA LEU A 116 -16.10 -10.20 -0.11
C LEU A 116 -16.01 -11.59 0.54
N GLU A 117 -16.58 -11.71 1.73
CA GLU A 117 -16.76 -13.00 2.41
C GLU A 117 -17.96 -13.75 1.84
N LEU A 118 -18.05 -15.05 2.15
CA LEU A 118 -19.12 -15.90 1.65
C LEU A 118 -20.48 -15.38 2.14
N GLY A 119 -21.39 -15.11 1.20
CA GLY A 119 -22.73 -14.59 1.49
C GLY A 119 -22.84 -13.06 1.58
N GLN A 120 -21.73 -12.33 1.48
CA GLN A 120 -21.76 -10.88 1.35
C GLN A 120 -22.04 -10.48 -0.11
N THR A 121 -22.74 -9.36 -0.30
CA THR A 121 -22.99 -8.76 -1.62
C THR A 121 -22.30 -7.40 -1.71
N LYS A 122 -22.23 -6.82 -2.92
CA LYS A 122 -21.66 -5.48 -3.13
C LYS A 122 -22.31 -4.36 -2.31
N ASP A 123 -23.49 -4.60 -1.73
CA ASP A 123 -24.26 -3.60 -0.98
C ASP A 123 -23.63 -3.28 0.38
N ILE A 124 -22.73 -4.13 0.89
CA ILE A 124 -21.99 -3.85 2.13
C ILE A 124 -20.86 -2.84 1.93
N LEU A 125 -20.48 -2.56 0.67
CA LEU A 125 -19.30 -1.76 0.37
C LEU A 125 -19.52 -0.30 0.77
N HIS A 126 -18.48 0.29 1.34
CA HIS A 126 -18.48 1.70 1.69
C HIS A 126 -18.46 2.55 0.40
N LYS A 127 -19.03 3.77 0.44
CA LYS A 127 -19.13 4.70 -0.71
C LYS A 127 -17.81 5.03 -1.43
N HIS A 128 -16.68 4.84 -0.75
CA HIS A 128 -15.33 5.09 -1.29
C HIS A 128 -14.67 3.84 -1.87
N GLU A 129 -15.34 2.69 -1.83
CA GLU A 129 -14.88 1.43 -2.39
C GLU A 129 -15.51 1.20 -3.77
N ILE A 130 -14.83 0.40 -4.58
CA ILE A 130 -15.27 0.08 -5.94
C ILE A 130 -15.35 -1.43 -6.07
N TYR A 131 -16.55 -1.94 -6.30
CA TYR A 131 -16.75 -3.34 -6.63
C TYR A 131 -16.10 -3.68 -7.98
N ILE A 132 -15.29 -4.74 -8.00
CA ILE A 132 -14.63 -5.25 -9.20
C ILE A 132 -15.28 -6.56 -9.65
N GLY A 133 -15.64 -7.43 -8.68
CA GLY A 133 -16.09 -8.79 -8.96
C GLY A 133 -14.93 -9.77 -9.06
N VAL A 134 -15.13 -10.88 -9.76
CA VAL A 134 -14.11 -11.94 -9.85
C VAL A 134 -13.03 -11.55 -10.86
N ILE A 135 -11.79 -11.51 -10.40
CA ILE A 135 -10.63 -11.23 -11.25
C ILE A 135 -10.08 -12.55 -11.80
N SER A 136 -10.02 -12.67 -13.12
CA SER A 136 -9.46 -13.84 -13.80
C SER A 136 -8.00 -14.05 -13.42
N GLY A 137 -7.63 -15.30 -13.09
CA GLY A 137 -6.26 -15.64 -12.66
C GLY A 137 -5.97 -15.41 -11.17
N MET A 138 -6.99 -15.06 -10.37
CA MET A 138 -6.88 -14.95 -8.91
C MET A 138 -7.63 -16.10 -8.19
N ASN A 139 -7.93 -15.93 -6.90
CA ASN A 139 -8.50 -16.96 -6.02
C ASN A 139 -10.01 -17.22 -6.21
N GLY A 140 -10.63 -16.68 -7.26
CA GLY A 140 -12.06 -16.84 -7.55
C GLY A 140 -13.00 -16.07 -6.62
N LYS A 141 -12.48 -15.29 -5.67
CA LYS A 141 -13.31 -14.44 -4.80
C LYS A 141 -13.68 -13.14 -5.49
N GLU A 142 -14.83 -12.60 -5.15
CA GLU A 142 -15.23 -11.27 -5.56
C GLU A 142 -14.37 -10.23 -4.84
N ALA A 143 -13.74 -9.35 -5.62
CA ALA A 143 -12.84 -8.32 -5.14
C ALA A 143 -13.48 -6.93 -5.21
N PHE A 144 -12.94 -6.02 -4.40
CA PHE A 144 -13.22 -4.60 -4.46
C PHE A 144 -11.93 -3.81 -4.21
N ALA A 145 -11.81 -2.62 -4.81
CA ALA A 145 -10.71 -1.71 -4.56
C ALA A 145 -11.05 -0.72 -3.44
N ILE A 146 -10.02 -0.28 -2.70
CA ILE A 146 -10.15 0.68 -1.60
C ILE A 146 -9.36 1.97 -1.90
N PRO A 147 -9.78 2.81 -2.87
CA PRO A 147 -9.05 4.03 -3.25
C PRO A 147 -8.75 5.01 -2.10
N ASN A 148 -9.61 5.07 -1.08
CA ASN A 148 -9.36 5.91 0.10
C ASN A 148 -8.09 5.51 0.88
N GLN A 149 -7.58 4.30 0.65
CA GLN A 149 -6.35 3.77 1.26
C GLN A 149 -5.19 3.67 0.25
N PHE A 150 -5.20 4.53 -0.77
CA PHE A 150 -4.08 4.74 -1.67
C PHE A 150 -2.81 5.04 -0.87
N GLN A 151 -1.74 4.28 -1.11
CA GLN A 151 -0.49 4.49 -0.38
C GLN A 151 0.74 4.02 -1.16
N PRO A 152 1.90 4.68 -0.95
CA PRO A 152 3.20 4.15 -1.37
C PRO A 152 3.60 2.97 -0.48
N ILE A 153 4.22 1.95 -1.09
CA ILE A 153 4.82 0.84 -0.36
C ILE A 153 6.27 0.62 -0.81
N SER A 154 7.13 0.20 0.13
CA SER A 154 8.45 -0.31 -0.23
C SER A 154 8.31 -1.64 -0.99
N LYS A 155 9.09 -1.81 -2.07
CA LYS A 155 9.15 -3.07 -2.83
C LYS A 155 9.65 -4.25 -2.01
N LEU A 156 10.27 -4.02 -0.84
CA LEU A 156 10.57 -5.06 0.15
C LEU A 156 9.32 -5.83 0.58
N ARG A 157 8.18 -5.13 0.67
CA ARG A 157 6.90 -5.65 1.16
C ARG A 157 6.13 -6.48 0.13
N ILE A 158 6.62 -6.57 -1.10
CA ILE A 158 5.96 -7.31 -2.19
C ILE A 158 6.36 -8.79 -2.11
N TYR A 159 5.38 -9.65 -1.86
CA TYR A 159 5.58 -11.10 -1.81
C TYR A 159 5.59 -11.69 -3.21
N ARG A 160 4.64 -11.29 -4.05
CA ARG A 160 4.49 -11.75 -5.44
C ARG A 160 3.83 -10.70 -6.31
N PRO A 161 4.05 -10.72 -7.63
CA PRO A 161 5.17 -11.37 -8.33
C PRO A 161 6.49 -10.65 -8.05
N ARG A 162 7.62 -11.36 -7.86
CA ARG A 162 8.96 -10.77 -7.64
C ARG A 162 9.90 -10.97 -8.82
N LYS A 163 9.81 -12.11 -9.51
CA LYS A 163 10.68 -12.49 -10.63
C LYS A 163 9.99 -12.21 -11.97
N GLY A 164 10.77 -12.09 -13.04
CA GLY A 164 10.22 -11.91 -14.40
C GLY A 164 9.40 -13.09 -14.91
N SER A 165 9.64 -14.29 -14.36
CA SER A 165 8.91 -15.52 -14.70
C SER A 165 7.60 -15.69 -13.93
N ASP A 166 7.34 -14.87 -12.91
CA ASP A 166 6.13 -14.99 -12.11
C ASP A 166 4.91 -14.53 -12.93
N LEU A 167 3.78 -15.22 -12.77
CA LEU A 167 2.52 -14.80 -13.39
C LEU A 167 2.10 -13.43 -12.87
N VAL A 168 1.66 -12.58 -13.79
CA VAL A 168 1.20 -11.22 -13.50
C VAL A 168 -0.23 -11.11 -13.97
N VAL A 169 -1.14 -10.90 -13.02
CA VAL A 169 -2.53 -10.57 -13.32
C VAL A 169 -2.64 -9.07 -13.46
N LYS A 170 -3.36 -8.60 -14.48
CA LYS A 170 -3.65 -7.18 -14.69
C LYS A 170 -5.11 -6.88 -14.42
N LEU A 171 -5.37 -5.75 -13.76
CA LEU A 171 -6.71 -5.24 -13.60
C LEU A 171 -7.23 -4.68 -14.95
N PRO A 172 -8.43 -5.07 -15.40
CA PRO A 172 -9.01 -4.53 -16.64
C PRO A 172 -9.14 -3.00 -16.65
N ALA A 173 -8.99 -2.40 -17.84
CA ALA A 173 -9.00 -0.95 -18.03
C ALA A 173 -10.23 -0.26 -17.44
N GLN A 174 -11.43 -0.85 -17.61
CA GLN A 174 -12.68 -0.30 -17.07
C GLN A 174 -12.60 -0.03 -15.55
N PHE A 175 -11.94 -0.91 -14.78
CA PHE A 175 -11.82 -0.75 -13.33
C PHE A 175 -10.71 0.24 -12.97
N MET A 176 -9.66 0.33 -13.79
CA MET A 176 -8.65 1.38 -13.65
C MET A 176 -9.26 2.77 -13.83
N ASP A 177 -10.10 2.94 -14.84
CA ASP A 177 -10.81 4.20 -15.10
C ASP A 177 -11.72 4.56 -13.91
N MET A 178 -12.47 3.60 -13.38
CA MET A 178 -13.31 3.80 -12.19
C MET A 178 -12.48 4.20 -10.95
N ILE A 179 -11.30 3.59 -10.79
CA ILE A 179 -10.38 3.91 -9.70
C ILE A 179 -9.85 5.34 -9.87
N ASP A 180 -9.44 5.74 -11.07
CA ASP A 180 -8.95 7.09 -11.34
C ASP A 180 -10.02 8.15 -11.07
N GLU A 181 -11.24 7.94 -11.55
CA GLU A 181 -12.37 8.82 -11.28
C GLU A 181 -12.63 8.95 -9.78
N LYS A 182 -12.53 7.85 -9.03
CA LYS A 182 -12.70 7.87 -7.57
C LYS A 182 -11.56 8.61 -6.85
N ILE A 183 -10.30 8.39 -7.24
CA ILE A 183 -9.15 9.11 -6.66
C ILE A 183 -9.32 10.62 -6.88
N ILE A 184 -9.64 11.02 -8.11
CA ILE A 184 -9.91 12.42 -8.44
C ILE A 184 -11.01 12.97 -7.53
N GLY A 185 -12.13 12.26 -7.40
CA GLY A 185 -13.25 12.70 -6.55
C GLY A 185 -12.93 12.75 -5.05
N LEU A 186 -12.00 11.93 -4.56
CA LEU A 186 -11.61 11.88 -3.14
C LEU A 186 -10.56 12.93 -2.77
N PHE A 187 -9.52 13.08 -3.61
CA PHE A 187 -8.30 13.81 -3.25
C PHE A 187 -8.17 15.15 -3.98
N THR A 188 -9.11 15.52 -4.85
CA THR A 188 -9.14 16.83 -5.50
C THR A 188 -10.39 17.62 -5.12
N ARG A 189 -10.33 18.95 -5.26
CA ARG A 189 -11.48 19.82 -5.01
C ARG A 189 -12.43 19.75 -6.21
N LYS A 190 -13.74 19.57 -5.93
CA LYS A 190 -14.81 19.54 -6.94
C LYS A 190 -14.77 20.70 -7.95
N PHE A 191 -14.35 21.89 -7.51
CA PHE A 191 -14.30 23.11 -8.34
C PHE A 191 -12.87 23.55 -8.67
N SER A 192 -11.89 22.63 -8.65
CA SER A 192 -10.58 23.00 -9.15
C SER A 192 -10.69 23.29 -10.65
N LYS A 193 -9.99 24.34 -11.12
CA LYS A 193 -10.00 24.72 -12.55
C LYS A 193 -9.64 23.55 -13.45
N ALA A 194 -8.70 22.70 -13.02
CA ALA A 194 -8.28 21.51 -13.75
C ALA A 194 -9.42 20.49 -13.89
N ILE A 195 -10.18 20.22 -12.81
CA ILE A 195 -11.33 19.30 -12.88
C ILE A 195 -12.43 19.86 -13.79
N THR A 196 -12.75 21.15 -13.68
CA THR A 196 -13.74 21.79 -14.57
C THR A 196 -13.32 21.69 -16.05
N GLN A 197 -12.03 21.85 -16.35
CA GLN A 197 -11.51 21.67 -17.70
C GLN A 197 -11.63 20.21 -18.19
N LEU A 198 -11.33 19.24 -17.32
CA LEU A 198 -11.49 17.82 -17.64
C LEU A 198 -12.96 17.44 -17.90
N GLU A 199 -13.89 17.92 -17.08
CA GLU A 199 -15.33 17.70 -17.26
C GLU A 199 -15.82 18.32 -18.58
N ALA A 200 -15.41 19.55 -18.88
CA ALA A 200 -15.74 20.20 -20.15
C ALA A 200 -15.20 19.42 -21.36
N ALA A 201 -13.97 18.92 -21.28
CA ALA A 201 -13.38 18.08 -22.32
C ALA A 201 -14.12 16.74 -22.48
N LYS A 202 -14.50 16.09 -21.38
CA LYS A 202 -15.26 14.83 -21.39
C LYS A 202 -16.64 15.01 -22.05
N ASN A 203 -17.35 16.08 -21.72
CA ASN A 203 -18.66 16.39 -22.31
C ASN A 203 -18.56 16.69 -23.82
N THR A 204 -17.51 17.41 -24.23
CA THR A 204 -17.25 17.68 -25.66
C THR A 204 -16.95 16.39 -26.43
N ALA A 205 -16.14 15.50 -25.85
CA ALA A 205 -15.82 14.21 -26.45
C ALA A 205 -17.04 13.28 -26.53
N ALA A 206 -17.94 13.31 -25.55
CA ALA A 206 -19.19 12.54 -25.56
C ALA A 206 -20.15 13.03 -26.67
N ALA A 207 -20.38 14.34 -26.75
CA ALA A 207 -21.23 14.94 -27.79
C ALA A 207 -20.70 14.67 -29.21
N GLY A 208 -19.37 14.67 -29.39
CA GLY A 208 -18.75 14.30 -30.67
C GLY A 208 -19.04 12.85 -31.09
N ARG A 209 -19.05 11.91 -30.13
CA ARG A 209 -19.36 10.49 -30.39
C ARG A 209 -20.83 10.28 -30.74
N GLU A 210 -21.75 10.96 -30.04
CA GLU A 210 -23.19 10.89 -30.33
C GLU A 210 -23.53 11.41 -31.73
N ASN A 211 -22.91 12.51 -32.15
CA ASN A 211 -23.10 13.05 -33.49
C ASN A 211 -22.55 12.13 -34.60
N ILE A 212 -21.42 11.44 -34.34
CA ILE A 212 -20.85 10.47 -35.29
C ILE A 212 -21.79 9.27 -35.46
N VAL A 213 -22.31 8.72 -34.35
CA VAL A 213 -23.27 7.60 -34.37
C VAL A 213 -24.56 7.96 -35.12
N GLN A 214 -25.12 9.14 -34.85
CA GLN A 214 -26.32 9.62 -35.54
C GLN A 214 -26.08 9.86 -37.05
N SER A 215 -24.90 10.34 -37.44
CA SER A 215 -24.57 10.53 -38.87
C SER A 215 -24.38 9.22 -39.64
N SER A 216 -23.90 8.16 -38.97
CA SER A 216 -23.78 6.82 -39.56
C SER A 216 -25.11 6.09 -39.68
N GLU A 217 -26.08 6.35 -38.80
CA GLU A 217 -27.42 5.76 -38.85
C GLU A 217 -28.34 6.42 -39.90
N GLN A 218 -28.08 7.69 -40.26
CA GLN A 218 -28.83 8.41 -41.32
C GLN A 218 -28.30 8.15 -42.74
N SER A 219 -27.22 7.39 -42.87
CA SER A 219 -26.56 7.09 -44.16
C SER A 219 -26.81 5.65 -44.66
N ILE A 220 -27.78 4.93 -44.06
CA ILE A 220 -28.24 3.59 -44.44
C ILE A 220 -29.65 3.67 -45.01
#